data_AF-A0A383ARK6-F1
#
_entry.id   AF-A0A383ARK6-F1
#
_cell.length_a   1.000
_cell.length_b   1.000
_cell.length_c   1.000
_cell.angle_alpha   90.00
_cell.angle_beta   90.00
_cell.angle_gamma   90.00
#
_symmetry.space_group_name_H-M   'P 1'
#
loop_
_entity.id
_entity.type
_entity.pdbx_description
1 polymer ?
#
loop_
_entity_poly.entity_id
_entity_poly.type
_entity_poly.pdbx_seq_one_letter_code
_entity_poly.pdbx_strand_id
1 'polypeptide(L)'
;MSEFWQDNGYIVIEDFYSEDQCNQLIHRSQYLIENNVFNNSLKSVFDTVSQSHKDDRYFLESGDKIRFFLEEKANISEKNLKTNKQFIINKIGHALHDLDEVFY
;
A
#
# COMPACT_ATOMS: atom_id res chain seq x y z
N MET A 1 -22.53 -4.20 -22.08
CA MET A 1 -21.44 -3.60 -21.28
C MET A 1 -21.91 -2.37 -20.51
N SER A 2 -22.55 -1.39 -21.16
CA SER A 2 -23.13 -0.21 -20.49
C SER A 2 -24.17 -0.57 -19.41
N GLU A 3 -25.10 -1.47 -19.69
CA GLU A 3 -26.19 -1.82 -18.74
C GLU A 3 -25.65 -2.49 -17.47
N PHE A 4 -24.77 -3.51 -17.59
CA PHE A 4 -24.18 -4.16 -16.41
C PHE A 4 -23.44 -3.18 -15.49
N TRP A 5 -22.63 -2.27 -16.06
CA TRP A 5 -21.95 -1.24 -15.28
C TRP A 5 -22.95 -0.30 -14.58
N GLN A 6 -23.99 0.15 -15.30
CA GLN A 6 -25.02 1.03 -14.74
C GLN A 6 -25.80 0.37 -13.61
N ASP A 7 -26.12 -0.91 -13.73
CA ASP A 7 -26.91 -1.65 -12.75
C ASP A 7 -26.10 -2.08 -11.52
N ASN A 8 -24.79 -2.35 -11.68
CA ASN A 8 -23.97 -2.96 -10.63
C ASN A 8 -22.90 -2.02 -10.04
N GLY A 9 -22.56 -0.91 -10.71
CA GLY A 9 -21.52 0.03 -10.26
C GLY A 9 -20.08 -0.48 -10.38
N TYR A 10 -19.87 -1.62 -11.05
CA TYR A 10 -18.54 -2.16 -11.37
C TYR A 10 -18.55 -2.89 -12.73
N ILE A 11 -17.36 -3.09 -13.29
CA ILE A 11 -17.15 -3.89 -14.51
C ILE A 11 -15.94 -4.80 -14.31
N VAL A 12 -16.01 -6.02 -14.85
CA VAL A 12 -14.88 -6.94 -14.93
C VAL A 12 -14.35 -6.90 -16.36
N ILE A 13 -13.07 -6.59 -16.51
CA ILE A 13 -12.36 -6.64 -17.79
C ILE A 13 -11.24 -7.65 -17.60
N GLU A 14 -11.44 -8.84 -18.14
CA GLU A 14 -10.44 -9.91 -18.10
C GLU A 14 -9.21 -9.50 -18.93
N ASP A 15 -8.04 -9.94 -18.48
CA ASP A 15 -6.75 -9.76 -19.17
C ASP A 15 -6.43 -8.30 -19.55
N PHE A 16 -6.91 -7.32 -18.77
CA PHE A 16 -6.65 -5.90 -19.03
C PHE A 16 -5.15 -5.55 -18.97
N TYR A 17 -4.42 -6.20 -18.06
CA TYR A 17 -2.96 -6.17 -17.98
C TYR A 17 -2.39 -7.53 -18.33
N SER A 18 -1.22 -7.54 -18.97
CA SER A 18 -0.49 -8.78 -19.19
C SER A 18 0.11 -9.31 -17.88
N GLU A 19 0.41 -10.61 -17.85
CA GLU A 19 1.11 -11.23 -16.72
C GLU A 19 2.44 -10.53 -16.41
N ASP A 20 3.18 -10.11 -17.46
CA ASP A 20 4.43 -9.39 -17.30
C ASP A 20 4.24 -8.03 -16.64
N GLN A 21 3.22 -7.26 -17.03
CA GLN A 21 2.89 -5.97 -16.38
C GLN A 21 2.52 -6.18 -14.91
N CYS A 22 1.72 -7.20 -14.60
CA CYS A 22 1.39 -7.56 -13.22
C CYS A 22 2.65 -7.91 -12.40
N ASN A 23 3.55 -8.72 -12.97
CA ASN A 23 4.80 -9.11 -12.32
C ASN A 23 5.72 -7.91 -12.09
N GLN A 24 5.80 -6.96 -13.02
CA GLN A 24 6.57 -5.73 -12.86
C GLN A 24 6.08 -4.92 -11.64
N LEU A 25 4.76 -4.75 -11.48
CA LEU A 25 4.18 -4.04 -10.33
C LEU A 25 4.40 -4.78 -9.00
N ILE A 26 4.31 -6.11 -9.00
CA ILE A 26 4.58 -6.95 -7.82
C ILE A 26 6.05 -6.80 -7.39
N HIS A 27 6.99 -6.95 -8.33
CA HIS A 27 8.41 -6.82 -8.05
C HIS A 27 8.78 -5.41 -7.61
N ARG A 28 8.17 -4.38 -8.21
CA ARG A 28 8.40 -3.00 -7.77
C ARG A 28 7.90 -2.79 -6.34
N SER A 29 6.73 -3.30 -5.99
CA SER A 29 6.19 -3.23 -4.63
C SER A 29 7.10 -3.90 -3.61
N GLN A 30 7.61 -5.10 -3.93
CA GLN A 30 8.58 -5.82 -3.10
C GLN A 30 9.85 -5.01 -2.88
N TYR A 31 10.42 -4.47 -3.97
CA TYR A 31 11.60 -3.61 -3.91
C TYR A 31 11.38 -2.39 -3.02
N LEU A 32 10.24 -1.69 -3.16
CA LEU A 32 9.90 -0.52 -2.34
C LEU A 32 9.81 -0.88 -0.85
N ILE A 33 9.20 -2.02 -0.51
CA ILE A 33 9.07 -2.50 0.87
C ILE A 33 10.44 -2.85 1.47
N GLU A 34 11.27 -3.56 0.72
CA GLU A 34 12.59 -4.00 1.18
C GLU A 34 13.52 -2.81 1.47
N ASN A 35 13.55 -1.85 0.53
CA ASN A 35 14.40 -0.67 0.58
C ASN A 35 13.85 0.45 1.46
N ASN A 36 12.62 0.32 1.96
CA ASN A 36 12.09 1.25 2.94
C ASN A 36 12.71 1.01 4.33
N VAL A 37 13.08 2.11 4.98
CA VAL A 37 13.57 2.09 6.37
C VAL A 37 12.38 2.24 7.30
N PHE A 38 11.99 1.14 7.93
CA PHE A 38 10.92 1.16 8.93
C PHE A 38 11.40 1.83 10.24
N ASN A 39 11.38 3.15 10.32
CA ASN A 39 11.66 3.89 11.55
C ASN A 39 10.45 3.87 12.53
N ASN A 40 10.71 4.10 13.82
CA ASN A 40 9.69 4.11 14.88
C ASN A 40 8.57 5.17 14.68
N SER A 41 8.69 6.08 13.71
CA SER A 41 7.64 7.04 13.34
C SER A 41 6.65 6.51 12.31
N LEU A 42 6.85 5.32 11.73
CA LEU A 42 5.92 4.65 10.81
C LEU A 42 4.79 3.89 11.51
N LYS A 43 4.51 4.24 12.77
CA LYS A 43 3.48 3.59 13.59
C LYS A 43 2.04 3.95 13.21
N SER A 44 1.78 4.33 11.95
CA SER A 44 0.41 4.41 11.44
C SER A 44 -0.10 2.98 11.26
N VAL A 45 -0.47 2.36 12.38
CA VAL A 45 -1.32 1.18 12.40
C VAL A 45 -2.68 1.68 11.96
N PHE A 46 -3.20 1.13 10.86
CA PHE A 46 -4.53 1.49 10.38
C PHE A 46 -5.56 0.89 11.35
N ASP A 47 -5.97 1.66 12.35
CA ASP A 47 -6.99 1.28 13.33
C ASP A 47 -8.25 2.12 13.08
N THR A 48 -9.40 1.45 12.92
CA THR A 48 -10.71 2.09 12.73
C THR A 48 -11.37 2.50 14.06
N VAL A 49 -10.74 2.17 15.20
CA VAL A 49 -11.31 2.32 16.55
C VAL A 49 -10.57 3.35 17.40
N SER A 50 -9.23 3.46 17.30
CA SER A 50 -8.44 4.39 18.13
C SER A 50 -7.65 5.44 17.32
N GLN A 51 -8.20 6.65 17.26
CA GLN A 51 -7.51 7.82 16.69
C GLN A 51 -6.39 8.29 17.64
N SER A 52 -5.22 7.68 17.55
CA SER A 52 -4.00 8.23 18.14
C SER A 52 -3.51 9.39 17.24
N HIS A 53 -3.48 10.61 17.78
CA HIS A 53 -3.23 11.88 17.05
C HIS A 53 -1.94 11.95 16.18
N LYS A 54 -1.02 10.98 16.28
CA LYS A 54 0.16 10.92 15.39
C LYS A 54 -0.14 10.21 14.05
N ASP A 55 -1.11 9.30 14.05
CA ASP A 55 -1.47 8.48 12.90
C ASP A 55 -2.24 9.29 11.86
N ASP A 56 -3.00 10.30 12.32
CA ASP A 56 -3.67 11.27 11.44
C ASP A 56 -2.69 12.07 10.58
N ARG A 57 -1.58 12.60 11.13
CA ARG A 57 -0.71 13.48 10.31
C ARG A 57 0.07 12.70 9.24
N TYR A 58 0.57 11.52 9.59
CA TYR A 58 1.26 10.65 8.62
C TYR A 58 0.29 10.12 7.55
N PHE A 59 -0.98 9.93 7.87
CA PHE A 59 -1.98 9.61 6.86
C PHE A 59 -2.40 10.85 6.04
N LEU A 60 -2.80 11.94 6.68
CA LEU A 60 -3.33 13.15 6.05
C LEU A 60 -2.32 13.83 5.11
N GLU A 61 -1.03 13.79 5.43
CA GLU A 61 0.03 14.36 4.56
C GLU A 61 0.61 13.35 3.55
N SER A 62 -0.04 12.19 3.35
CA SER A 62 0.46 11.13 2.45
C SER A 62 -0.01 11.26 0.99
N GLY A 63 -0.89 12.21 0.70
CA GLY A 63 -1.51 12.36 -0.63
C GLY A 63 -0.52 12.54 -1.78
N ASP A 64 0.61 13.19 -1.52
CA ASP A 64 1.69 13.52 -2.46
C ASP A 64 2.96 12.72 -2.19
N LYS A 65 2.87 11.58 -1.49
CA LYS A 65 4.04 10.78 -1.06
C LYS A 65 3.81 9.29 -1.28
N ILE A 66 4.92 8.54 -1.33
CA ILE A 66 4.92 7.09 -1.16
C ILE A 66 5.15 6.79 0.32
N ARG A 67 4.12 6.27 0.98
CA ARG A 67 4.07 5.94 2.40
C ARG A 67 3.52 4.52 2.59
N PHE A 68 3.99 3.88 3.64
CA PHE A 68 3.66 2.50 3.99
C PHE A 68 2.75 2.48 5.21
N PHE A 69 1.73 1.63 5.17
CA PHE A 69 0.76 1.46 6.24
C PHE A 69 0.76 0.00 6.66
N LEU A 70 0.80 -0.23 7.98
CA LEU A 70 0.95 -1.58 8.54
C LEU A 70 -0.42 -2.22 8.78
N GLU A 71 -0.44 -3.56 8.75
CA GLU A 71 -1.57 -4.35 9.24
C GLU A 71 -1.90 -4.00 10.70
N GLU A 72 -3.19 -3.93 11.03
CA GLU A 72 -3.68 -3.54 12.37
C GLU A 72 -3.04 -4.39 13.48
N LYS A 73 -2.85 -5.68 13.19
CA LYS A 73 -2.31 -6.69 14.11
C LYS A 73 -0.86 -7.07 13.79
N ALA A 74 -0.15 -6.26 13.01
CA ALA A 74 1.24 -6.49 12.69
C ALA A 74 2.10 -6.57 13.97
N ASN A 75 2.88 -7.63 14.11
CA ASN A 75 3.90 -7.69 15.14
C ASN A 75 5.15 -6.96 14.64
N ILE A 76 5.37 -5.74 15.17
CA ILE A 76 6.46 -4.82 14.80
C ILE A 76 7.73 -5.09 15.62
N SER A 77 7.97 -6.33 16.04
CA SER A 77 9.26 -6.70 16.64
C SER A 77 10.38 -6.47 15.63
N GLU A 78 11.57 -6.11 16.12
CA GLU A 78 12.74 -5.89 15.27
C GLU A 78 13.04 -7.10 14.37
N LYS A 79 12.79 -8.32 14.88
CA LYS A 79 12.88 -9.55 14.10
C LYS A 79 11.92 -9.54 12.91
N ASN A 80 10.64 -9.24 13.12
CA ASN A 80 9.65 -9.21 12.05
C ASN A 80 9.88 -8.07 11.06
N LEU A 81 10.29 -6.90 11.53
CA LEU A 81 10.71 -5.78 10.67
C LEU A 81 11.93 -6.13 9.80
N LYS A 82 12.70 -7.16 10.15
CA LYS A 82 13.85 -7.63 9.35
C LYS A 82 13.48 -8.80 8.44
N THR A 83 12.63 -9.73 8.90
CA THR A 83 12.40 -11.00 8.18
C THR A 83 11.07 -11.08 7.45
N ASN A 84 10.07 -10.29 7.85
CA ASN A 84 8.68 -10.45 7.40
C ASN A 84 8.06 -9.12 6.92
N LYS A 85 8.89 -8.18 6.45
CA LYS A 85 8.44 -6.83 6.03
C LYS A 85 7.25 -6.87 5.08
N GLN A 86 7.29 -7.75 4.07
CA GLN A 86 6.19 -7.85 3.10
C GLN A 86 4.85 -8.29 3.69
N PHE A 87 4.84 -9.00 4.82
CA PHE A 87 3.63 -9.58 5.41
C PHE A 87 2.99 -8.70 6.50
N ILE A 88 3.68 -7.62 6.88
CA ILE A 88 3.17 -6.67 7.89
C ILE A 88 2.66 -5.37 7.25
N ILE A 89 2.84 -5.19 5.94
CA ILE A 89 2.35 -4.04 5.18
C ILE A 89 0.94 -4.35 4.68
N ASN A 90 -0.01 -3.49 5.03
CA ASN A 90 -1.37 -3.55 4.51
C ASN A 90 -1.50 -2.88 3.15
N LYS A 91 -0.90 -1.68 3.00
CA LYS A 91 -0.92 -0.93 1.74
C LYS A 91 0.27 0.02 1.59
N ILE A 92 0.53 0.40 0.35
CA ILE A 92 1.43 1.48 -0.05
C ILE A 92 0.58 2.55 -0.74
N GLY A 93 0.74 3.81 -0.36
CA GLY A 93 -0.01 4.92 -0.95
C GLY A 93 0.60 6.28 -0.63
N HIS A 94 0.13 7.39 -1.21
CA HIS A 94 -0.97 7.47 -2.16
C HIS A 94 -0.54 7.97 -3.55
N ALA A 95 0.70 8.42 -3.70
CA ALA A 95 1.22 9.00 -4.93
C ALA A 95 2.15 8.04 -5.71
N LEU A 96 1.91 6.73 -5.67
CA LEU A 96 2.69 5.76 -6.47
C LEU A 96 2.66 6.12 -7.97
N HIS A 97 1.48 6.47 -8.47
CA HIS A 97 1.26 6.86 -9.86
C HIS A 97 1.98 8.16 -10.27
N ASP A 98 2.28 9.04 -9.31
CA ASP A 98 2.98 10.30 -9.59
C ASP A 98 4.51 10.17 -9.44
N LEU A 99 4.98 9.31 -8.54
CA LEU A 99 6.35 9.32 -8.04
C LEU A 99 7.16 8.06 -8.37
N ASP A 100 6.52 7.01 -8.90
CA ASP A 100 7.18 5.76 -9.26
C ASP A 100 6.97 5.44 -10.74
N GLU A 101 8.06 5.42 -11.51
CA GLU A 101 8.03 5.24 -12.98
C GLU A 101 7.38 3.93 -13.43
N VAL A 102 7.35 2.90 -12.58
CA VAL A 102 6.71 1.61 -12.90
C VAL A 102 5.20 1.66 -12.66
N PHE A 103 4.72 2.58 -11.81
CA PHE A 103 3.30 2.77 -11.50
C PHE A 103 2.64 3.91 -12.29
N TYR A 104 3.40 4.59 -13.15
CA TYR A 104 2.87 5.61 -14.07
C TYR A 104 1.88 5.03 -15.09
#